data_AF-E4PTI9-F1
#
_entry.id   AF-E4PTI9-F1
#
_cell.length_a   1.000
_cell.length_b   1.000
_cell.length_c   1.000
_cell.angle_alpha   90.00
_cell.angle_beta   90.00
_cell.angle_gamma   90.00
#
_symmetry.space_group_name_H-M   'P 1'
#
loop_
_entity.id
_entity.type
_entity.pdbx_description
1 polymer ?
#
loop_
_entity_poly.entity_id
_entity_poly.type
_entity_poly.pdbx_seq_one_letter_code
_entity_poly.pdbx_strand_id
1 'polypeptide(L)' 'MSVSLVYFLIFIKILIVYDDIEPKYDENGILYIGLKQFLLDENIIDF' A
#
# COMPACT_ATOMS: atom_id res chain seq x y z
N MET A 1 11.52 -31.23 -19.32
CA MET A 1 10.66 -30.07 -19.60
C MET A 1 10.65 -29.21 -18.34
N SER A 2 11.40 -28.11 -18.32
CA SER A 2 11.45 -27.23 -17.15
C SER A 2 10.36 -26.18 -17.28
N VAL A 3 9.48 -26.09 -16.28
CA VAL A 3 8.53 -25.00 -16.14
C VAL A 3 9.27 -23.86 -15.45
N SER A 4 9.39 -22.70 -16.11
CA SER A 4 9.90 -21.49 -15.46
C SER A 4 8.77 -20.79 -14.73
N LEU A 5 8.95 -20.57 -13.41
CA LEU A 5 8.08 -19.69 -12.64
C LEU A 5 8.59 -18.26 -12.82
N VAL A 6 7.78 -17.39 -13.44
CA VAL A 6 8.07 -15.96 -13.51
C VAL A 6 7.51 -15.32 -12.24
N TYR A 7 8.40 -14.87 -11.37
CA TYR A 7 8.01 -14.12 -10.16
C TYR A 7 7.80 -12.65 -10.54
N PHE A 8 6.60 -12.13 -10.27
CA PHE A 8 6.29 -10.71 -10.43
C PHE A 8 6.54 -10.00 -9.10
N LEU A 9 7.43 -8.99 -9.10
CA LEU A 9 7.63 -8.11 -7.95
C LEU A 9 6.54 -7.04 -7.97
N ILE A 10 5.68 -7.03 -6.95
CA ILE A 10 4.67 -6.00 -6.75
C ILE A 10 5.35 -4.83 -6.04
N PHE A 11 5.31 -3.64 -6.64
CA PHE A 11 5.80 -2.39 -6.04
C PHE A 11 4.60 -1.55 -5.59
N ILE A 12 4.53 -1.21 -4.31
CA ILE A 12 3.44 -0.42 -3.71
C ILE A 12 4.00 0.92 -3.25
N LYS A 13 3.34 2.02 -3.64
CA LYS A 13 3.70 3.38 -3.24
C LYS A 13 2.65 3.93 -2.28
N ILE A 14 3.09 4.34 -1.09
CA ILE A 14 2.23 4.83 -0.01
C ILE A 14 2.72 6.23 0.40
N LEU A 15 1.78 7.14 0.64
CA LEU A 15 2.04 8.47 1.16
C LEU A 15 1.41 8.62 2.55
N ILE A 16 2.26 8.81 3.56
CA ILE A 16 1.86 8.96 4.95
C ILE A 16 1.75 10.44 5.30
N VAL A 17 0.57 10.87 5.74
CA VAL A 17 0.27 12.26 6.12
C VAL A 17 0.11 12.34 7.63
N TYR A 18 0.60 13.39 8.28
CA TYR A 18 0.44 13.59 9.75
C TYR A 18 -1.01 13.88 10.19
N ASP A 19 -1.91 14.06 9.24
CA ASP A 19 -3.30 14.44 9.46
C ASP A 19 -4.21 13.20 9.56
N ASP A 20 -5.37 13.31 10.23
CA ASP A 20 -6.31 12.19 10.41
C ASP A 20 -7.22 12.09 9.17
N ILE A 21 -6.64 11.64 8.06
CA ILE A 21 -7.32 11.51 6.76
C ILE A 21 -7.96 10.13 6.61
N GLU A 22 -9.03 10.04 5.83
CA GLU A 22 -9.56 8.75 5.39
C GLU A 22 -8.62 8.12 4.35
N PRO A 23 -8.26 6.83 4.49
CA PRO A 23 -7.40 6.16 3.53
C PRO A 23 -8.04 6.13 2.14
N LYS A 24 -7.27 6.53 1.12
CA LYS A 24 -7.76 6.52 -0.27
C LYS A 24 -6.65 6.32 -1.29
N TYR A 25 -7.02 5.74 -2.43
CA TYR A 25 -6.16 5.71 -3.61
C TYR A 25 -6.41 6.92 -4.51
N ASP A 26 -5.34 7.41 -5.13
CA ASP A 26 -5.47 8.33 -6.26
C ASP A 26 -5.51 7.59 -7.61
N GLU A 27 -5.64 8.36 -8.69
CA GLU A 27 -5.65 7.86 -10.07
C GLU A 27 -4.36 7.14 -10.49
N ASN A 28 -3.26 7.34 -9.75
CA ASN A 28 -1.97 6.70 -9.99
C ASN A 28 -1.76 5.46 -9.11
N GLY A 29 -2.76 5.08 -8.30
CA GLY A 29 -2.68 3.94 -7.38
C GLY A 29 -1.82 4.22 -6.14
N ILE A 30 -1.59 5.48 -5.78
CA ILE A 30 -0.89 5.83 -4.53
C ILE A 30 -1.91 5.80 -3.39
N LEU A 31 -1.62 5.03 -2.35
CA LEU A 31 -2.41 5.02 -1.12
C LEU A 31 -2.01 6.21 -0.23
N TYR A 32 -2.96 7.09 0.06
CA TYR A 32 -2.84 8.15 1.05
C TYR A 32 -3.40 7.64 2.36
N ILE A 33 -2.62 7.76 3.42
CA ILE A 33 -3.04 7.31 4.74
C ILE A 33 -2.54 8.23 5.85
N GLY A 34 -3.34 8.39 6.91
CA GLY A 34 -2.94 9.10 8.10
C GLY A 34 -1.89 8.33 8.89
N LEU A 35 -0.96 9.06 9.52
CA LEU A 35 0.13 8.49 10.31
C LEU A 35 -0.39 7.58 11.41
N LYS A 36 -1.49 7.96 12.06
CA LYS A 36 -2.10 7.19 13.14
C LYS A 36 -2.61 5.84 12.66
N GLN A 37 -3.29 5.78 11.51
CA GLN A 37 -3.79 4.51 10.95
C GLN A 37 -2.64 3.63 10.50
N PHE A 38 -1.63 4.21 9.84
CA PHE A 38 -0.41 3.49 9.43
C PHE A 38 0.32 2.84 10.61
N LEU A 39 0.35 3.49 11.77
CA LEU A 39 1.03 2.97 12.96
C LEU A 39 0.19 2.01 13.80
N LEU A 40 -1.14 2.09 13.72
CA LEU A 40 -2.04 1.35 14.61
C LEU A 40 -2.77 0.17 13.94
N ASP A 41 -2.83 0.14 12.61
CA ASP A 41 -3.47 -0.94 11.86
C ASP A 41 -2.43 -1.67 11.02
N GLU A 42 -2.09 -2.90 11.42
CA GLU A 42 -1.11 -3.75 10.75
C GLU A 42 -1.60 -4.28 9.39
N ASN A 43 -2.92 -4.33 9.17
CA ASN A 43 -3.51 -4.88 7.94
C ASN A 43 -3.78 -3.81 6.88
N ILE A 44 -3.37 -2.58 7.14
CA ILE A 44 -3.72 -1.41 6.33
C ILE A 44 -3.05 -1.38 4.94
N ILE A 45 -2.07 -2.27 4.74
CA ILE A 45 -1.32 -2.46 3.49
C ILE A 45 -1.54 -3.87 2.92
N ASP A 46 -2.30 -4.73 3.60
CA ASP A 46 -2.59 -6.07 3.10
C ASP A 46 -3.78 -6.01 2.14
N PHE A 47 -3.52 -6.35 0.87
CA PHE A 47 -4.48 -6.35 -0.25
C PHE A 47 -4.49 -7.70 -0.96
#